data_AF-A0A8J7N2P1-F1
#
_entry.id   AF-A0A8J7N2P1-F1
#
_cell.length_a   1.000
_cell.length_b   1.000
_cell.length_c   1.000
_cell.angle_alpha   90.00
_cell.angle_beta   90.00
_cell.angle_gamma   90.00
#
_symmetry.space_group_name_H-M   'P 1'
#
loop_
_entity.id
_entity.type
_entity.pdbx_description
1 polymer ?
#
loop_
_entity_poly.entity_id
_entity_poly.type
_entity_poly.pdbx_seq_one_letter_code
_entity_poly.pdbx_strand_id
1 'polypeptide(L)' 'MRRISLAFAFLIAMPVQAQTLRIGHDAAFEPFAMVENGRASGLILDVVSEAMKRMKRDFAFAVLT' A
#
# COMPACT_ATOMS: atom_id res chain seq x y z
N MET A 1 -37.22 22.36 4.56
CA MET A 1 -35.86 22.69 4.04
C MET A 1 -34.71 22.17 4.93
N ARG A 2 -34.90 21.95 6.24
CA ARG A 2 -33.83 21.53 7.18
C ARG A 2 -33.37 20.05 7.05
N ARG A 3 -34.16 19.19 6.39
CA ARG A 3 -33.86 17.75 6.23
C ARG A 3 -32.93 17.43 5.05
N ILE A 4 -32.90 18.30 4.04
CA ILE A 4 -32.10 18.08 2.81
C ILE A 4 -30.62 18.35 3.10
N SER A 5 -30.32 19.31 3.98
CA SER A 5 -28.94 19.64 4.39
C SER A 5 -28.22 18.50 5.12
N LEU A 6 -28.95 17.62 5.81
CA LEU A 6 -28.35 16.52 6.58
C LEU A 6 -27.83 15.38 5.68
N ALA A 7 -28.51 15.12 4.55
CA ALA A 7 -28.13 14.08 3.61
C ALA A 7 -26.86 14.46 2.83
N PHE A 8 -26.66 15.75 2.53
CA PHE A 8 -25.47 16.23 1.84
C PHE A 8 -24.21 16.13 2.71
N ALA A 9 -24.34 16.35 4.03
CA ALA A 9 -23.23 16.19 4.98
C ALA A 9 -22.75 14.73 5.10
N PHE A 10 -23.64 13.75 4.91
CA PHE A 10 -23.28 12.33 4.96
C PHE A 10 -22.53 11.85 3.72
N LEU A 11 -22.78 12.45 2.55
CA LEU A 11 -22.08 12.08 1.30
C LEU A 11 -20.61 12.54 1.28
N ILE A 12 -20.29 13.65 1.97
CA ILE A 12 -18.91 14.17 2.05
C ILE A 12 -18.05 13.35 3.02
N ALA A 13 -18.68 12.57 3.91
CA ALA A 13 -18.00 11.78 4.93
C ALA A 13 -17.63 10.36 4.48
N MET A 14 -17.87 9.97 3.22
CA MET A 14 -17.40 8.67 2.74
C MET A 14 -15.87 8.68 2.71
N PRO A 15 -15.18 7.88 3.54
CA PRO A 15 -13.74 7.79 3.47
C PRO A 15 -13.39 7.24 2.08
N VAL A 16 -12.60 8.00 1.31
CA VAL A 16 -11.87 7.42 0.17
C VAL A 16 -11.00 6.33 0.77
N GLN A 17 -11.44 5.08 0.61
CA GLN A 17 -10.71 3.92 1.08
C GLN A 17 -9.44 3.86 0.23
N ALA A 18 -8.33 4.32 0.81
CA ALA A 18 -7.04 4.25 0.14
C ALA A 18 -6.73 2.78 -0.12
N GLN A 19 -6.72 2.39 -1.40
CA GLN A 19 -6.40 1.02 -1.78
C GLN A 19 -4.91 0.78 -1.50
N THR A 20 -4.61 -0.24 -0.68
CA THR A 20 -3.23 -0.68 -0.43
C THR A 20 -2.63 -1.20 -1.73
N LEU A 21 -1.54 -0.59 -2.18
CA LEU A 21 -0.83 -1.03 -3.39
C LEU A 21 -0.13 -2.36 -3.11
N ARG A 22 -0.43 -3.40 -3.91
CA ARG A 22 0.28 -4.68 -3.84
C ARG A 22 1.43 -4.68 -4.84
N ILE A 23 2.65 -4.91 -4.36
CA ILE A 23 3.85 -4.91 -5.17
C ILE A 23 4.38 -6.34 -5.25
N GLY A 24 4.31 -6.92 -6.44
CA GLY A 24 4.82 -8.27 -6.72
C GLY A 24 6.35 -8.29 -6.81
N HIS A 25 6.99 -9.30 -6.21
CA HIS A 25 8.41 -9.57 -6.40
C HIS A 25 8.71 -11.07 -6.45
N ASP A 26 9.82 -11.43 -7.09
CA ASP A 26 10.41 -12.77 -7.00
C ASP A 26 11.21 -12.86 -5.67
N ALA A 27 11.03 -13.95 -4.92
CA ALA A 27 11.69 -14.17 -3.64
C ALA A 27 13.08 -14.81 -3.78
N ALA A 28 13.44 -15.32 -4.95
CA ALA A 28 14.70 -16.02 -5.18
C ALA A 28 15.74 -15.14 -5.92
N PHE A 29 15.76 -13.83 -5.64
CA PHE A 29 16.62 -12.88 -6.35
C PHE A 29 17.58 -12.15 -5.40
N GLU A 30 18.49 -12.89 -4.80
CA GLU A 30 19.48 -12.34 -3.87
C GLU A 30 20.50 -11.41 -4.58
N PRO A 31 20.99 -10.35 -3.90
CA PRO A 31 20.57 -9.79 -2.61
C PRO A 31 19.45 -8.74 -2.75
N PHE A 32 18.76 -8.72 -3.89
CA PHE A 32 17.90 -7.62 -4.30
C PHE A 32 16.46 -7.76 -3.82
N ALA A 33 15.93 -8.98 -3.82
CA ALA A 33 14.59 -9.30 -3.35
C ALA A 33 14.54 -10.74 -2.81
N MET A 34 14.18 -10.86 -1.54
CA MET A 34 14.17 -12.10 -0.77
C MET A 34 12.99 -12.11 0.20
N VAL A 35 12.70 -13.27 0.77
CA VAL A 35 11.81 -13.38 1.95
C VAL A 35 12.62 -13.91 3.12
N GLU A 36 12.74 -13.09 4.16
CA GLU A 36 13.43 -13.44 5.40
C GLU A 36 12.45 -13.35 6.57
N ASN A 37 12.30 -14.43 7.34
CA ASN A 37 11.34 -14.51 8.45
C ASN A 37 9.90 -14.13 8.06
N GLY A 38 9.49 -14.50 6.84
CA GLY A 38 8.16 -14.19 6.31
C GLY A 38 7.95 -12.72 5.90
N ARG A 39 9.02 -11.93 5.81
CA ARG A 39 8.99 -10.53 5.36
C ARG A 39 9.85 -10.36 4.12
N ALA A 40 9.36 -9.55 3.19
CA ALA A 40 10.12 -9.16 2.02
C ALA A 40 11.32 -8.28 2.45
N SER A 41 12.53 -8.65 2.02
CA SER A 41 13.80 -8.01 2.39
C SER A 41 14.77 -7.99 1.21
N GLY A 42 15.59 -6.94 1.08
CA GLY A 42 16.59 -6.82 0.02
C GLY A 42 16.70 -5.41 -0.54
N LEU A 43 17.78 -5.16 -1.28
CA LEU A 43 18.15 -3.80 -1.72
C LEU A 43 17.04 -3.09 -2.51
N ILE A 44 16.39 -3.77 -3.45
CA ILE A 44 15.35 -3.15 -4.29
C ILE A 44 14.09 -2.91 -3.45
N LEU A 45 13.76 -3.83 -2.55
CA LEU A 45 12.59 -3.72 -1.69
C LEU A 45 12.71 -2.56 -0.69
N ASP A 46 13.91 -2.29 -0.18
CA ASP A 46 14.20 -1.13 0.67
C ASP A 46 14.00 0.20 -0.09
N VAL A 47 14.53 0.29 -1.32
CA VAL A 47 14.37 1.48 -2.17
C VAL A 47 12.90 1.74 -2.47
N VAL A 48 12.14 0.68 -2.81
CA VAL A 48 10.70 0.78 -3.08
C VAL A 48 9.93 1.17 -1.82
N SER A 49 10.26 0.58 -0.67
CA SER A 49 9.66 0.90 0.63
C SER A 49 9.82 2.40 0.96
N GLU A 50 11.02 2.95 0.79
CA GLU A 50 11.28 4.37 1.01
C GLU A 50 10.55 5.27 0.01
N ALA A 51 10.47 4.87 -1.26
CA ALA A 51 9.69 5.60 -2.26
C ALA A 51 8.20 5.65 -1.89
N MET A 52 7.62 4.52 -1.49
CA MET A 52 6.21 4.43 -1.11
C MET A 52 5.87 5.24 0.15
N LYS A 53 6.77 5.24 1.15
CA LYS A 53 6.65 6.10 2.34
C LYS A 53 6.64 7.59 1.96
N ARG A 54 7.55 8.02 1.07
CA ARG A 54 7.61 9.41 0.58
C ARG A 54 6.33 9.82 -0.16
N MET A 55 5.73 8.88 -0.88
CA MET A 55 4.45 9.09 -1.58
C MET A 55 3.23 9.03 -0.66
N LYS A 56 3.40 8.70 0.62
CA LYS A 56 2.32 8.51 1.62
C LYS A 56 1.26 7.53 1.10
N ARG A 57 1.71 6.44 0.48
CA ARG A 57 0.85 5.37 -0.05
C ARG A 57 0.97 4.14 0.83
N ASP A 58 -0.17 3.57 1.20
CA ASP A 58 -0.19 2.24 1.82
C ASP A 58 0.22 1.19 0.79
N PHE A 59 1.08 0.26 1.20
CA PHE A 59 1.58 -0.78 0.31
C PHE A 59 1.89 -2.07 1.06
N ALA A 60 1.94 -3.18 0.31
CA ALA A 60 2.38 -4.47 0.80
C ALA A 60 3.13 -5.22 -0.32
N PHE A 61 4.24 -5.85 0.04
CA PHE A 61 4.93 -6.76 -0.86
C PHE A 61 4.22 -8.11 -0.93
N ALA A 62 4.17 -8.69 -2.12
CA ALA A 62 3.63 -10.00 -2.37
C ALA A 62 4.62 -10.81 -3.20
N VAL A 63 4.87 -12.06 -2.81
CA VAL A 63 5.68 -12.98 -3.60
C VAL A 63 4.89 -13.39 -4.83
N LEU A 64 5.49 -13.27 -6.01
CA LEU A 64 4.97 -13.83 -7.24
C LEU A 64 5.35 -15.31 -7.26
N THR A 65 4.35 -16.17 -7.13
CA THR A 65 4.47 -17.63 -7.32
C THR A 65 4.37 -18.00 -8.79
#